data_AF-A0A090TZQ6-F1
#
_entry.id   AF-A0A090TZQ6-F1
#
_cell.length_a   1.000
_cell.length_b   1.000
_cell.length_c   1.000
_cell.angle_alpha   90.00
_cell.angle_beta   90.00
_cell.angle_gamma   90.00
#
_symmetry.space_group_name_H-M   'P 1'
#
loop_
_entity.id
_entity.type
_entity.pdbx_description
1 polymer ?
#
loop_
_entity_poly.entity_id
_entity_poly.type
_entity_poly.pdbx_seq_one_letter_code
_entity_poly.pdbx_strand_id
1 'polypeptide(L)'
;MSAKRPLLLYIHGFNSSPKSFKAQAMLAYCQQARPDIKVVVPQMPCFPEQAARYLEQIVTQYQADYQIALVGSSLGGYLSTWLNHHYGFKAVLINPAVKLMSFC
;
A
#
# COMPACT_ATOMS: atom_id res chain seq x y z
N MET A 1 16.60 16.40 -13.79
CA MET A 1 15.27 15.89 -13.38
C MET A 1 15.13 16.13 -11.89
N SER A 2 14.11 16.86 -11.43
CA SER A 2 13.89 17.04 -10.00
C SER A 2 13.58 15.69 -9.34
N ALA A 3 14.13 15.43 -8.16
CA ALA A 3 13.84 14.19 -7.44
C ALA A 3 12.36 14.13 -7.07
N LYS A 4 11.69 13.01 -7.36
CA LYS A 4 10.29 12.81 -6.99
C LYS A 4 10.13 12.77 -5.46
N ARG A 5 9.02 13.29 -4.94
CA ARG A 5 8.75 13.28 -3.49
C ARG A 5 8.43 11.86 -3.02
N PRO A 6 8.79 11.45 -1.80
CA PRO A 6 8.47 10.11 -1.32
C PRO A 6 6.97 9.95 -1.00
N LEU A 7 6.40 8.82 -1.41
CA LEU A 7 5.05 8.40 -1.03
C LEU A 7 5.07 6.97 -0.49
N LEU A 8 4.43 6.76 0.65
CA LEU A 8 4.20 5.44 1.23
C LEU A 8 2.73 5.05 1.06
N LEU A 9 2.48 4.01 0.26
CA LEU A 9 1.17 3.44 0.05
C LEU A 9 0.99 2.25 0.99
N TYR A 10 0.16 2.42 2.02
CA TYR A 10 -0.14 1.38 3.00
C TYR A 10 -1.38 0.58 2.58
N ILE A 11 -1.20 -0.71 2.29
CA ILE A 11 -2.23 -1.64 1.86
C ILE A 11 -2.60 -2.54 3.04
N HIS A 12 -3.78 -2.30 3.62
CA HIS A 12 -4.26 -3.09 4.74
C HIS A 12 -4.79 -4.47 4.30
N GLY A 13 -4.89 -5.42 5.24
CA GLY A 13 -5.43 -6.75 4.98
C GLY A 13 -6.95 -6.82 4.86
N PHE A 14 -7.47 -8.02 4.58
CA PHE A 14 -8.90 -8.32 4.54
C PHE A 14 -9.55 -8.04 5.90
N ASN A 15 -10.76 -7.48 5.89
CA ASN A 15 -11.53 -7.09 7.08
C ASN A 15 -10.83 -6.03 7.98
N SER A 16 -9.77 -5.39 7.48
CA SER A 16 -9.14 -4.23 8.09
C SER A 16 -9.61 -2.96 7.39
N SER A 17 -9.26 -1.80 7.96
CA SER A 17 -9.57 -0.50 7.39
C SER A 17 -8.39 0.45 7.55
N PRO A 18 -8.45 1.65 6.92
CA PRO A 18 -7.50 2.72 7.18
C PRO A 18 -7.40 3.10 8.65
N LYS A 19 -8.43 2.82 9.46
CA LYS A 19 -8.46 3.08 10.92
C LYS A 19 -7.78 1.99 11.75
N SER A 20 -7.21 0.96 11.12
CA SER A 20 -6.49 -0.08 11.87
C SER A 20 -5.32 0.50 12.67
N PHE A 21 -5.03 -0.09 13.82
CA PHE A 21 -3.97 0.38 14.71
C PHE A 21 -2.62 0.54 13.99
N LYS A 22 -2.25 -0.42 13.14
CA LYS A 22 -0.98 -0.39 12.39
C LYS A 22 -0.93 0.76 11.38
N ALA A 23 -2.03 0.99 10.66
CA ALA A 23 -2.11 2.10 9.71
C ALA A 23 -2.04 3.46 10.41
N GLN A 24 -2.75 3.61 11.53
CA GLN A 24 -2.74 4.84 12.32
C GLN A 24 -1.38 5.09 12.97
N ALA A 25 -0.73 4.05 13.49
CA ALA A 25 0.62 4.14 14.03
C ALA A 25 1.65 4.58 12.97
N MET A 26 1.57 4.02 11.75
CA MET A 26 2.41 4.45 10.62
C MET A 26 2.17 5.91 10.25
N LEU A 27 0.89 6.32 10.15
CA LEU A 27 0.51 7.69 9.84
C LEU A 27 1.07 8.67 10.87
N ALA A 28 0.87 8.40 12.16
CA ALA A 28 1.35 9.23 13.25
C ALA A 28 2.89 9.32 13.25
N TYR A 29 3.57 8.17 13.06
CA TYR A 29 5.03 8.15 12.99
C TYR A 29 5.56 8.99 11.83
N CYS A 30 4.99 8.86 10.62
CA CYS A 30 5.41 9.67 9.48
C CYS A 30 5.12 11.15 9.71
N GLN A 31 3.95 11.51 10.28
CA GLN A 31 3.64 12.90 10.59
C GLN A 31 4.65 13.52 11.56
N GLN A 32 5.11 12.76 12.57
CA GLN A 32 6.03 13.25 13.58
C GLN A 32 7.50 13.24 13.12
N ALA A 33 7.95 12.14 12.53
CA ALA A 33 9.36 11.89 12.27
C ALA A 33 9.77 12.11 10.81
N ARG A 34 8.84 12.00 9.86
CA ARG A 34 9.09 12.05 8.41
C ARG A 34 7.98 12.79 7.65
N PRO A 35 7.71 14.06 7.99
CA PRO A 35 6.60 14.83 7.38
C PRO A 35 6.79 15.07 5.87
N ASP A 36 8.00 14.84 5.36
CA ASP A 36 8.31 14.84 3.93
C ASP A 36 7.65 13.68 3.17
N ILE A 37 7.31 12.59 3.85
CA ILE A 37 6.68 11.41 3.25
C ILE A 37 5.16 11.57 3.22
N LYS A 38 4.60 11.60 2.01
CA LYS A 38 3.15 11.48 1.85
C LYS A 38 2.72 10.04 2.17
N VAL A 39 1.85 9.86 3.15
CA VAL A 39 1.28 8.54 3.43
C VAL A 39 -0.14 8.46 2.86
N VAL A 40 -0.43 7.39 2.11
CA VAL A 40 -1.75 7.11 1.55
C VAL A 40 -2.21 5.76 2.09
N VAL A 41 -3.40 5.74 2.70
CA VAL A 41 -4.01 4.54 3.28
C VAL A 41 -5.42 4.39 2.70
N PRO A 42 -5.57 3.81 1.50
CA PRO A 42 -6.87 3.70 0.85
C PRO A 42 -7.75 2.68 1.57
N GLN A 43 -9.07 2.89 1.52
CA GLN A 43 -10.04 1.87 1.90
C GLN A 43 -10.14 0.87 0.75
N MET A 44 -9.75 -0.38 1.00
CA MET A 44 -9.72 -1.41 -0.04
C MET A 44 -11.12 -1.97 -0.35
N PRO A 45 -11.47 -2.17 -1.64
CA PRO A 45 -12.62 -2.98 -2.05
C PRO A 45 -12.51 -4.42 -1.54
N CYS A 46 -13.66 -5.06 -1.32
CA CYS A 46 -13.69 -6.45 -0.83
C CYS A 46 -13.35 -7.49 -1.90
N PHE A 47 -13.53 -7.15 -3.18
CA PHE A 47 -13.30 -8.06 -4.30
C PHE A 47 -11.88 -7.90 -4.87
N PRO A 48 -11.13 -9.01 -5.10
CA PRO A 48 -9.74 -8.94 -5.54
C PRO A 48 -9.50 -8.16 -6.84
N GLU A 49 -10.33 -8.36 -7.86
CA GLU A 49 -10.19 -7.67 -9.16
C GLU A 49 -10.43 -6.15 -9.02
N GLN A 50 -11.41 -5.77 -8.21
CA GLN A 50 -11.70 -4.36 -7.93
C GLN A 50 -10.57 -3.73 -7.10
N ALA A 51 -10.00 -4.47 -6.15
CA ALA A 51 -8.86 -4.02 -5.36
C ALA A 51 -7.62 -3.79 -6.23
N ALA A 52 -7.34 -4.69 -7.18
CA ALA A 52 -6.23 -4.53 -8.12
C ALA A 52 -6.40 -3.27 -8.99
N ARG A 53 -7.55 -3.13 -9.67
CA ARG A 53 -7.86 -1.95 -10.49
C ARG A 53 -7.80 -0.64 -9.69
N TYR A 54 -8.31 -0.66 -8.46
CA TYR A 54 -8.27 0.53 -7.61
C TYR A 54 -6.85 0.93 -7.22
N LEU A 55 -5.97 -0.05 -6.95
CA LEU A 55 -4.56 0.22 -6.70
C LEU A 55 -3.85 0.76 -7.94
N GLU A 56 -4.14 0.25 -9.14
CA GLU A 56 -3.59 0.79 -10.40
C GLU A 56 -4.00 2.25 -10.61
N GLN A 57 -5.23 2.62 -10.28
CA GLN A 57 -5.69 4.02 -10.33
C GLN A 57 -4.89 4.91 -9.39
N ILE A 58 -4.66 4.46 -8.16
CA ILE A 58 -3.85 5.19 -7.16
C ILE A 58 -2.40 5.34 -7.66
N VAL A 59 -1.81 4.26 -8.20
CA VAL A 59 -0.46 4.30 -8.76
C VAL A 59 -0.39 5.31 -9.90
N THR A 60 -1.34 5.25 -10.84
CA THR A 60 -1.41 6.18 -11.98
C THR A 60 -1.52 7.63 -11.53
N GLN A 61 -2.34 7.89 -10.49
CA GLN A 61 -2.52 9.22 -9.93
C GLN A 61 -1.23 9.81 -9.36
N TYR A 62 -0.35 9.01 -8.74
CA TYR A 62 0.79 9.53 -7.98
C TYR A 62 2.15 9.30 -8.63
N GLN A 63 2.30 8.32 -9.52
CA GLN A 63 3.61 7.89 -10.01
C GLN A 63 4.36 8.96 -10.82
N ALA A 64 3.67 9.97 -11.38
CA ALA A 64 4.30 11.07 -12.09
C ALA A 64 5.14 11.95 -11.14
N ASP A 65 4.58 12.29 -9.97
CA ASP A 65 5.15 13.28 -9.05
C ASP A 65 5.87 12.64 -7.84
N TYR A 66 5.56 11.38 -7.54
CA TYR A 66 6.02 10.70 -6.34
C TYR A 66 6.83 9.44 -6.64
N GLN A 67 7.82 9.17 -5.79
CA GLN A 67 8.49 7.88 -5.69
C GLN A 67 7.71 7.02 -4.70
N ILE A 68 7.02 6.01 -5.22
CA ILE A 68 6.12 5.16 -4.44
C ILE A 68 6.88 4.01 -3.80
N ALA A 69 6.63 3.78 -2.50
CA ALA A 69 6.98 2.58 -1.76
C ALA A 69 5.72 1.98 -1.12
N LEU A 70 5.71 0.66 -0.97
CA LEU A 70 4.54 -0.10 -0.53
C LEU A 70 4.75 -0.64 0.88
N VAL A 71 3.69 -0.63 1.68
CA VAL A 71 3.63 -1.37 2.94
C VAL A 71 2.38 -2.23 2.97
N GLY A 72 2.54 -3.54 3.01
CA GLY A 72 1.43 -4.49 3.02
C GLY A 72 1.30 -5.19 4.36
N SER A 73 0.10 -5.21 4.95
CA SER A 73 -0.18 -6.02 6.15
C SER A 73 -1.06 -7.23 5.82
N SER A 74 -0.67 -8.43 6.24
CA SER A 74 -1.43 -9.68 6.04
C SER A 74 -1.83 -9.89 4.57
N LEU A 75 -3.13 -9.91 4.21
CA LEU A 75 -3.55 -10.01 2.80
C LEU A 75 -3.07 -8.83 1.94
N GLY A 76 -2.93 -7.64 2.53
CA GLY A 76 -2.38 -6.48 1.83
C GLY A 76 -0.94 -6.70 1.37
N GLY A 77 -0.23 -7.67 1.97
CA GLY A 77 1.08 -8.09 1.51
C GLY A 77 1.06 -8.79 0.15
N TYR A 78 0.00 -9.54 -0.16
CA TYR A 78 -0.17 -10.15 -1.49
C TYR A 78 -0.30 -9.07 -2.57
N LEU A 79 -1.18 -8.09 -2.35
CA LEU A 79 -1.36 -6.96 -3.29
C LEU A 79 -0.10 -6.09 -3.40
N SER A 80 0.65 -5.93 -2.30
CA SER A 80 1.94 -5.23 -2.33
C SER A 80 2.99 -5.98 -3.16
N THR A 81 3.00 -7.32 -3.09
CA THR A 81 3.88 -8.17 -3.89
C THR A 81 3.51 -8.10 -5.37
N TRP A 82 2.21 -8.14 -5.66
CA TRP A 82 1.69 -7.97 -7.02
C TRP A 82 2.13 -6.62 -7.63
N LEU A 83 1.91 -5.50 -6.92
CA LEU A 83 2.38 -4.18 -7.37
C LEU A 83 3.90 -4.09 -7.51
N ASN A 84 4.67 -4.72 -6.62
CA ASN A 84 6.12 -4.79 -6.76
C ASN A 84 6.52 -5.49 -8.07
N HIS A 85 5.87 -6.61 -8.40
CA HIS A 85 6.14 -7.33 -9.64
C HIS A 85 5.82 -6.49 -10.89
N HIS A 86 4.68 -5.79 -10.89
CA HIS A 86 4.22 -5.01 -12.04
C HIS A 86 4.97 -3.68 -12.24
N TYR A 87 5.39 -3.01 -11.17
CA TYR A 87 5.92 -1.65 -11.24
C TYR A 87 7.34 -1.48 -10.65
N GLY A 88 7.91 -2.51 -10.02
CA GLY A 88 9.23 -2.46 -9.40
C GLY A 88 9.30 -1.66 -8.09
N PHE A 89 8.18 -1.32 -7.48
CA PHE A 89 8.16 -0.55 -6.22
C PHE A 89 8.76 -1.33 -5.06
N LYS A 90 9.55 -0.67 -4.20
CA LYS A 90 10.03 -1.29 -2.95
C LYS A 90 8.83 -1.60 -2.05
N ALA A 91 8.78 -2.81 -1.50
CA ALA A 91 7.69 -3.25 -0.63
C ALA A 91 8.22 -3.79 0.71
N VAL A 92 7.55 -3.41 1.80
CA VAL A 92 7.76 -3.99 3.14
C VAL A 92 6.49 -4.73 3.54
N LEU A 93 6.64 -5.98 4.01
CA LEU A 93 5.52 -6.85 4.38
C LEU A 93 5.47 -7.03 5.90
N ILE A 94 4.34 -6.66 6.50
CA ILE A 94 4.08 -6.82 7.94
C ILE A 94 3.17 -8.04 8.14
N ASN A 95 3.71 -9.09 8.79
CA ASN A 95 3.02 -10.37 9.04
C ASN A 95 2.27 -10.91 7.80
N PRO A 96 2.97 -11.22 6.69
CA PRO A 96 2.31 -11.69 5.48
C PRO A 96 1.64 -13.05 5.69
N ALA A 97 0.39 -13.20 5.25
CA ALA A 97 -0.25 -14.51 5.12
C ALA A 97 0.23 -15.12 3.80
N VAL A 98 1.15 -16.09 3.87
CA VAL A 98 1.85 -16.64 2.69
C VAL A 98 1.13 -17.89 2.12
N LYS A 99 -0.08 -18.23 2.57
CA LYS A 99 -0.79 -19.47 2.15
C LYS A 99 -2.21 -19.22 1.61
N LEU A 100 -2.42 -19.77 0.40
CA LEU A 100 -3.53 -19.74 -0.58
C LEU A 100 -4.93 -19.35 -0.11
N MET A 101 -5.60 -18.56 -0.95
CA MET A 101 -7.03 -18.71 -1.23
C MET A 101 -7.16 -19.17 -2.69
N SER A 102 -7.62 -20.41 -2.86
CA SER A 102 -8.32 -20.81 -4.08
C SER A 102 -9.49 -19.85 -4.24
N PHE A 103 -9.64 -19.26 -5.42
CA PHE A 103 -10.82 -18.48 -5.74
C PHE A 103 -12.05 -19.40 -5.55
N CYS A 104 -12.94 -19.03 -4.62
CA CYS A 104 -14.30 -19.58 -4.59
C CYS A 104 -15.08 -19.06 -5.80
#